data_AF-A0A9K3H484-F1
#
_entry.id   AF-A0A9K3H484-F1
#
_cell.length_a   1.000
_cell.length_b   1.000
_cell.length_c   1.000
_cell.angle_alpha   90.00
_cell.angle_beta   90.00
_cell.angle_gamma   90.00
#
_symmetry.space_group_name_H-M   'P 1'
#
loop_
_entity.id
_entity.type
_entity.pdbx_description
1 polymer ?
#
loop_
_entity_poly.entity_id
_entity_poly.type
_entity_poly.pdbx_seq_one_letter_code
_entity_poly.pdbx_strand_id
1 'polypeptide(L)'
;MPLKLRYSSCGITRRPFSVLLCFQDSFLLPVFDVLYFLELIDSRKHKRRTCTLVHRKKSRRLLPYTPSKDFDQRLEQMKSLTSALKAVNMEFSNDLTYPPGMAPESANRADLENGGVQVLSNGDIETYHKCRAMAERGEYPPLRIVYDPIEG
;
A
#
# COMPACT_ATOMS: atom_id res chain seq x y z
N MET A 1 -14.07 14.74 -14.97
CA MET A 1 -14.82 14.61 -13.70
C MET A 1 -13.99 13.72 -12.78
N PRO A 2 -13.11 14.29 -11.95
CA PRO A 2 -12.35 13.57 -10.93
C PRO A 2 -13.23 12.95 -9.81
N LEU A 3 -13.28 11.63 -9.79
CA LEU A 3 -14.14 10.83 -8.92
C LEU A 3 -13.46 10.48 -7.59
N LYS A 4 -14.19 10.56 -6.47
CA LYS A 4 -13.67 10.18 -5.14
C LYS A 4 -14.01 8.74 -4.77
N LEU A 5 -13.02 8.00 -4.27
CA LEU A 5 -13.21 6.72 -3.61
C LEU A 5 -13.60 6.93 -2.14
N ARG A 6 -14.78 6.48 -1.75
CA ARG A 6 -15.19 6.41 -0.33
C ARG A 6 -15.22 4.96 0.12
N TYR A 7 -14.66 4.71 1.30
CA TYR A 7 -14.78 3.41 1.96
C TYR A 7 -16.21 3.24 2.48
N SER A 8 -16.87 2.14 2.11
CA SER A 8 -18.18 1.77 2.61
C SER A 8 -18.02 1.20 4.02
N SER A 9 -17.87 2.08 5.01
CA SER A 9 -17.77 1.68 6.42
C SER A 9 -19.10 1.07 6.88
N CYS A 10 -19.16 -0.24 7.05
CA CYS A 10 -20.19 -0.86 7.86
C CYS A 10 -19.85 -0.61 9.34
N GLY A 11 -20.45 0.44 9.91
CA GLY A 11 -20.66 0.67 11.34
C GLY A 11 -19.49 0.43 12.30
N ILE A 12 -18.54 1.37 12.38
CA ILE A 12 -17.74 1.58 13.60
C ILE A 12 -17.65 3.10 13.84
N THR A 13 -18.05 3.51 15.04
CA THR A 13 -18.16 4.91 15.48
C THR A 13 -16.79 5.56 15.71
N ARG A 14 -16.76 6.87 15.43
CA ARG A 14 -15.66 7.85 15.39
C ARG A 14 -14.67 7.82 16.58
N ARG A 15 -13.40 8.20 16.32
CA ARG A 15 -12.76 9.43 16.86
C ARG A 15 -11.66 9.96 15.91
N PRO A 16 -11.48 11.29 15.77
CA PRO A 16 -10.44 11.89 14.94
C PRO A 16 -9.14 12.09 15.73
N PHE A 17 -7.99 11.73 15.14
CA PHE A 17 -6.69 12.25 15.56
C PHE A 17 -6.23 13.27 14.52
N SER A 18 -6.20 14.53 14.94
CA SER A 18 -5.53 15.63 14.26
C SER A 18 -4.04 15.37 14.22
N VAL A 19 -3.46 15.26 13.02
CA VAL A 19 -2.00 15.25 12.84
C VAL A 19 -1.59 16.67 12.44
N LEU A 20 -1.06 17.42 13.41
CA LEU A 20 -0.23 18.59 13.14
C LEU A 20 1.11 18.08 12.59
N LEU A 21 1.45 18.48 11.37
CA LEU A 21 2.79 18.35 10.80
C LEU A 21 3.67 19.44 11.40
N CYS A 22 4.62 19.07 12.25
CA CYS A 22 5.82 19.89 12.46
C CYS A 22 6.89 19.42 11.47
N PHE A 23 7.16 20.30 10.51
CA PHE A 23 8.35 20.34 9.67
C PHE A 23 9.52 20.94 10.50
N GLN A 24 10.75 20.80 10.00
CA GLN A 24 12.07 21.23 10.56
C GLN A 24 12.79 20.16 11.39
N ASP A 25 14.07 19.84 11.20
CA ASP A 25 15.15 20.43 10.39
C ASP A 25 16.20 19.36 10.03
N SER A 26 16.90 19.62 8.92
CA SER A 26 18.18 19.08 8.47
C SER A 26 19.18 18.79 9.60
N PHE A 27 20.02 17.75 9.51
CA PHE A 27 21.46 17.80 9.86
C PHE A 27 22.15 16.46 9.55
N LEU A 28 23.07 16.51 8.58
CA LEU A 28 24.35 15.79 8.44
C LEU A 28 24.52 14.35 8.99
N LEU A 29 24.85 13.45 8.05
CA LEU A 29 25.45 12.12 8.29
C LEU A 29 26.78 12.22 9.07
N PRO A 30 27.12 11.18 9.86
CA PRO A 30 28.50 10.73 9.93
C PRO A 30 28.63 9.30 9.39
N VAL A 31 29.51 9.17 8.41
CA VAL A 31 29.99 7.95 7.77
C VAL A 31 31.06 7.32 8.66
N PHE A 32 30.72 6.75 9.82
CA PHE A 32 31.69 6.04 10.67
C PHE A 32 30.96 5.09 11.61
N ASP A 33 30.65 3.84 11.21
CA ASP A 33 30.30 2.78 12.18
C ASP A 33 30.22 1.33 11.62
N VAL A 34 30.85 1.02 10.49
CA VAL A 34 30.71 -0.33 9.87
C VAL A 34 31.90 -1.26 10.12
N LEU A 35 33.01 -0.80 10.71
CA LEU A 35 34.25 -1.60 10.83
C LEU A 35 34.64 -2.06 12.24
N TYR A 36 33.75 -2.00 13.24
CA TYR A 36 34.08 -2.44 14.60
C TYR A 36 33.28 -3.66 15.10
N PHE A 37 32.53 -4.35 14.23
CA PHE A 37 31.59 -5.39 14.68
C PHE A 37 32.14 -6.82 14.65
N LEU A 38 33.36 -7.08 14.16
CA LEU A 38 33.85 -8.44 13.92
C LEU A 38 34.98 -8.95 14.84
N GLU A 39 35.41 -8.22 15.86
CA GLU A 39 36.54 -8.65 16.73
C GLU A 39 36.21 -8.92 18.21
N LEU A 40 34.94 -8.97 18.60
CA LEU A 40 34.57 -9.14 20.02
C LEU A 40 33.71 -10.38 20.32
N ILE A 41 34.06 -11.52 19.72
CA ILE A 41 33.59 -12.83 20.17
C ILE A 41 34.75 -13.54 20.85
N ASP A 42 35.25 -12.99 21.95
CA ASP A 42 35.80 -13.85 23.01
C ASP A 42 35.85 -13.12 24.36
N SER A 43 35.35 -13.81 25.39
CA SER A 43 35.71 -13.62 26.80
C SER A 43 35.59 -12.22 27.41
N ARG A 44 34.45 -11.92 28.08
CA ARG A 44 34.39 -11.29 29.42
C ARG A 44 32.98 -10.91 29.91
N LYS A 45 32.61 -11.48 31.06
CA LYS A 45 31.83 -10.92 32.19
C LYS A 45 30.54 -10.16 31.90
N HIS A 46 29.46 -10.73 32.45
CA HIS A 46 28.12 -10.19 32.63
C HIS A 46 28.10 -8.68 32.99
N LYS A 47 27.95 -7.81 32.00
CA LYS A 47 27.66 -6.38 32.19
C LYS A 47 26.20 -6.17 31.81
N ARG A 48 25.38 -5.79 32.80
CA ARG A 48 23.96 -5.44 32.62
C ARG A 48 23.83 -4.51 31.41
N ARG A 49 23.20 -4.99 30.34
CA ARG A 49 22.85 -4.15 29.21
C ARG A 49 21.75 -3.20 29.69
N THR A 50 22.08 -1.92 29.87
CA THR A 50 21.12 -0.83 29.75
C THR A 50 20.69 -0.77 28.29
N CYS A 51 19.93 -1.78 27.83
CA CYS A 51 19.23 -1.66 26.57
C CYS A 51 18.10 -0.68 26.81
N THR A 52 18.21 0.51 26.22
CA THR A 52 17.02 1.28 25.85
C THR A 52 16.06 0.31 25.17
N LEU A 53 14.81 0.25 25.64
CA LEU A 53 13.71 -0.45 24.99
C LEU A 53 13.51 0.18 23.61
N VAL A 54 14.36 -0.18 22.64
CA VAL A 54 14.12 0.09 21.24
C VAL A 54 12.94 -0.81 20.91
N HIS A 55 11.74 -0.23 20.91
CA HIS A 55 10.58 -0.89 20.37
C HIS A 55 10.92 -1.25 18.92
N ARG A 56 11.28 -2.52 18.69
CA ARG A 56 11.38 -3.07 17.34
C ARG A 56 9.99 -2.89 16.74
N LYS A 57 9.86 -1.89 15.87
CA LYS A 57 8.63 -1.60 15.15
C LYS A 57 8.19 -2.92 14.52
N LYS A 58 6.97 -3.38 14.85
CA LYS A 58 6.43 -4.61 14.27
C LYS A 58 6.57 -4.51 12.75
N SER A 59 7.11 -5.56 12.13
CA SER A 59 7.24 -5.65 10.67
C SER A 59 5.89 -5.29 10.04
N ARG A 60 5.90 -4.34 9.10
CA ARG A 60 4.71 -3.92 8.36
C ARG A 60 4.53 -4.91 7.22
N ARG A 61 3.42 -5.66 7.23
CA ARG A 61 3.03 -6.61 6.17
C ARG A 61 1.75 -6.13 5.50
N LEU A 62 1.59 -6.44 4.22
CA LEU A 62 0.32 -6.23 3.53
C LEU A 62 -0.77 -7.09 4.16
N LEU A 63 -1.99 -6.55 4.16
CA LEU A 63 -3.18 -7.26 4.61
C LEU A 63 -4.17 -7.31 3.46
N PRO A 64 -4.86 -8.44 3.26
CA PRO A 64 -5.93 -8.50 2.29
C PRO A 64 -7.09 -7.61 2.77
N TYR A 65 -7.76 -6.93 1.83
CA TYR A 65 -9.00 -6.23 2.14
C TYR A 65 -10.10 -7.23 2.52
N THR A 66 -11.13 -6.74 3.21
CA THR A 66 -12.32 -7.53 3.54
C THR A 66 -13.48 -7.04 2.68
N PRO A 67 -14.00 -7.85 1.74
CA PRO A 67 -15.13 -7.46 0.89
C PRO A 67 -16.41 -7.29 1.73
N SER A 68 -17.37 -6.54 1.18
CA SER A 68 -18.72 -6.47 1.75
C SER A 68 -19.35 -7.87 1.82
N LYS A 69 -19.98 -8.19 2.96
CA LYS A 69 -20.66 -9.48 3.17
C LYS A 69 -21.92 -9.61 2.31
N ASP A 70 -22.65 -8.51 2.19
CA ASP A 70 -23.87 -8.43 1.42
C ASP A 70 -23.56 -8.36 -0.08
N PHE A 71 -24.24 -9.21 -0.86
CA PHE A 71 -24.07 -9.29 -2.30
C PHE A 71 -24.56 -8.01 -2.98
N ASP A 72 -25.71 -7.49 -2.57
CA ASP A 72 -26.30 -6.29 -3.17
C ASP A 72 -25.39 -5.09 -2.96
N GLN A 73 -24.77 -4.98 -1.78
CA GLN A 73 -23.79 -3.95 -1.50
C GLN A 73 -22.56 -4.02 -2.43
N ARG A 74 -22.03 -5.23 -2.71
CA ARG A 74 -20.91 -5.41 -3.65
C ARG A 74 -21.30 -5.03 -5.07
N LEU A 75 -22.52 -5.38 -5.47
CA LEU A 75 -23.04 -5.04 -6.79
C LEU A 75 -23.18 -3.52 -6.94
N GLU A 76 -23.70 -2.82 -5.95
CA GLU A 76 -23.79 -1.35 -5.96
C GLU A 76 -22.41 -0.67 -6.00
N GLN A 77 -21.41 -1.23 -5.30
CA GLN A 77 -20.02 -0.76 -5.39
C GLN A 77 -19.50 -0.85 -6.83
N MET A 78 -19.64 -2.01 -7.48
CA MET A 78 -19.19 -2.20 -8.86
C MET A 78 -20.00 -1.38 -9.88
N LYS A 79 -21.30 -1.22 -9.67
CA LYS A 79 -22.14 -0.31 -10.48
C LYS A 79 -21.66 1.12 -10.38
N SER A 80 -21.29 1.60 -9.19
CA SER A 80 -20.77 2.95 -9.01
C SER A 80 -19.49 3.19 -9.80
N LEU A 81 -18.56 2.22 -9.79
CA LEU A 81 -17.34 2.23 -10.60
C LEU A 81 -17.66 2.22 -12.10
N THR A 82 -18.58 1.36 -12.51
CA THR A 82 -18.97 1.22 -13.93
C THR A 82 -19.59 2.50 -14.47
N SER A 83 -20.48 3.13 -13.71
CA SER A 83 -21.09 4.41 -14.09
C SER A 83 -20.04 5.52 -14.19
N ALA A 84 -19.08 5.54 -13.27
CA ALA A 84 -17.95 6.45 -13.30
C ALA A 84 -17.09 6.29 -14.57
N LEU A 85 -16.68 5.07 -14.89
CA LEU A 85 -15.87 4.76 -16.08
C LEU A 85 -16.62 5.11 -17.37
N LYS A 86 -17.91 4.81 -17.43
CA LYS A 86 -18.77 5.21 -18.57
C LYS A 86 -18.84 6.72 -18.75
N ALA A 87 -18.93 7.50 -17.66
CA ALA A 87 -18.96 8.95 -17.74
C ALA A 87 -17.67 9.55 -18.33
N VAL A 88 -16.53 8.85 -18.20
CA VAL A 88 -15.24 9.24 -18.80
C VAL A 88 -14.90 8.46 -20.08
N ASN A 89 -15.85 7.68 -20.63
CA ASN A 89 -15.66 6.83 -21.81
C ASN A 89 -14.44 5.88 -21.71
N MET A 90 -14.25 5.26 -20.54
CA MET A 90 -13.19 4.28 -20.29
C MET A 90 -13.75 2.89 -20.08
N GLU A 91 -12.94 1.89 -20.41
CA GLU A 91 -13.21 0.48 -20.11
C GLU A 91 -12.52 0.08 -18.80
N PHE A 92 -13.09 -0.91 -18.12
CA PHE A 92 -12.49 -1.46 -16.92
C PHE A 92 -11.34 -2.41 -17.28
N SER A 93 -10.16 -2.16 -16.73
CA SER A 93 -9.06 -3.13 -16.68
C SER A 93 -8.48 -3.16 -15.27
N ASN A 94 -8.27 -4.36 -14.74
CA ASN A 94 -7.61 -4.55 -13.45
C ASN A 94 -6.11 -4.87 -13.59
N ASP A 95 -5.64 -5.03 -14.82
CA ASP A 95 -4.27 -5.38 -15.16
C ASP A 95 -3.59 -4.26 -15.96
N LEU A 96 -2.26 -4.21 -15.87
CA LEU A 96 -1.46 -3.35 -16.74
C LEU A 96 -1.57 -3.84 -18.19
N THR A 97 -1.79 -2.91 -19.11
CA THR A 97 -1.91 -3.19 -20.54
C THR A 97 -0.82 -2.45 -21.32
N TYR A 98 -0.29 -3.08 -22.37
CA TYR A 98 0.79 -2.53 -23.22
C TYR A 98 0.31 -2.48 -24.68
N PRO A 99 -0.47 -1.45 -25.07
CA PRO A 99 -1.01 -1.34 -26.41
C PRO A 99 0.09 -1.06 -27.45
N PRO A 100 -0.11 -1.48 -28.72
CA PRO A 100 0.84 -1.21 -29.79
C PRO A 100 0.99 0.30 -30.03
N GLY A 101 2.21 0.75 -30.33
CA GLY A 101 2.53 2.17 -30.48
C GLY A 101 2.79 2.91 -29.16
N MET A 102 2.61 2.25 -28.01
CA MET A 102 3.08 2.72 -26.70
C MET A 102 4.27 1.87 -26.21
N ALA A 103 4.69 2.06 -24.96
CA ALA A 103 5.79 1.29 -24.37
C ALA A 103 5.44 -0.21 -24.30
N PRO A 104 6.35 -1.11 -24.72
CA PRO A 104 6.15 -2.55 -24.61
C PRO A 104 6.34 -3.04 -23.18
N GLU A 105 5.84 -4.24 -22.87
CA GLU A 105 6.02 -4.89 -21.57
C GLU A 105 7.50 -5.06 -21.19
N SER A 106 8.36 -5.36 -22.17
CA SER A 106 9.81 -5.52 -21.96
C SER A 106 10.51 -4.26 -21.49
N ALA A 107 9.89 -3.09 -21.65
CA ALA A 107 10.40 -1.82 -21.12
C ALA A 107 10.06 -1.63 -19.64
N ASN A 108 9.04 -2.33 -19.11
CA ASN A 108 8.71 -2.27 -17.69
C ASN A 108 9.63 -3.21 -16.89
N ARG A 109 10.82 -2.71 -16.58
CA ARG A 109 11.77 -3.44 -15.75
C ARG A 109 12.18 -2.60 -14.55
N ALA A 110 12.01 -3.18 -13.36
CA ALA A 110 12.29 -2.50 -12.09
C ALA A 110 13.77 -2.15 -11.89
N ASP A 111 14.70 -2.81 -12.60
CA ASP A 111 16.13 -2.52 -12.54
C ASP A 111 16.53 -1.24 -13.29
N LEU A 112 15.63 -0.70 -14.13
CA LEU A 112 15.85 0.56 -14.83
C LEU A 112 15.48 1.78 -13.96
N GLU A 113 14.95 1.58 -12.75
CA GLU A 113 14.58 2.68 -11.84
C GLU A 113 15.80 3.28 -11.15
N ASN A 114 15.95 4.61 -11.24
CA ASN A 114 17.02 5.32 -10.57
C ASN A 114 16.82 5.31 -9.04
N GLY A 115 17.76 4.70 -8.31
CA GLY A 115 17.66 4.51 -6.86
C GLY A 115 17.01 3.19 -6.45
N GLY A 116 16.61 2.36 -7.42
CA GLY A 116 16.05 1.03 -7.22
C GLY A 116 14.60 1.03 -6.73
N VAL A 117 13.97 -0.14 -6.85
CA VAL A 117 12.58 -0.36 -6.41
C VAL A 117 12.55 -1.27 -5.20
N GLN A 118 11.66 -0.98 -4.25
CA GLN A 118 11.39 -1.89 -3.14
C GLN A 118 10.79 -3.21 -3.65
N VAL A 119 11.47 -4.32 -3.40
CA VAL A 119 10.97 -5.66 -3.74
C VAL A 119 9.93 -6.11 -2.72
N LEU A 120 8.79 -6.61 -3.19
CA LEU A 120 7.76 -7.19 -2.33
C LEU A 120 8.25 -8.49 -1.68
N SER A 121 7.94 -8.66 -0.39
CA SER A 121 8.24 -9.91 0.30
C SER A 121 7.31 -11.04 -0.16
N ASN A 122 7.74 -12.30 -0.03
CA ASN A 122 6.91 -13.45 -0.43
C ASN A 122 5.52 -13.45 0.23
N GLY A 123 5.41 -13.07 1.50
CA GLY A 123 4.12 -12.98 2.19
C GLY A 123 3.22 -11.84 1.67
N ASP A 124 3.82 -10.76 1.16
CA ASP A 124 3.09 -9.67 0.53
C ASP A 124 2.62 -10.07 -0.88
N ILE A 125 3.42 -10.85 -1.61
CA ILE A 125 3.04 -11.45 -2.91
C ILE A 125 1.86 -12.41 -2.74
N GLU A 126 1.90 -13.28 -1.73
CA GLU A 126 0.75 -14.16 -1.39
C GLU A 126 -0.51 -13.36 -1.08
N THR A 127 -0.36 -12.26 -0.33
CA THR A 127 -1.49 -11.36 -0.02
C THR A 127 -2.04 -10.69 -1.28
N TYR A 128 -1.18 -10.27 -2.20
CA TYR A 128 -1.56 -9.74 -3.50
C TYR A 128 -2.35 -10.76 -4.32
N HIS A 129 -1.86 -11.99 -4.46
CA HIS A 129 -2.58 -13.06 -5.17
C HIS A 129 -3.92 -13.38 -4.54
N LYS A 130 -4.01 -13.38 -3.21
CA LYS A 130 -5.29 -13.54 -2.50
C LYS A 130 -6.28 -12.44 -2.85
N CYS A 131 -5.84 -11.18 -2.91
CA CYS A 131 -6.67 -10.05 -3.34
C CYS A 131 -7.13 -10.18 -4.79
N ARG A 132 -6.24 -10.58 -5.70
CA ARG A 132 -6.60 -10.79 -7.11
C ARG A 132 -7.66 -11.89 -7.26
N ALA A 133 -7.47 -13.03 -6.60
CA ALA A 133 -8.43 -14.14 -6.62
C ALA A 133 -9.80 -13.74 -6.00
N MET A 134 -9.82 -12.87 -5.00
CA MET A 134 -11.08 -12.29 -4.48
C MET A 134 -11.78 -11.44 -5.55
N ALA A 135 -11.05 -10.51 -6.19
CA ALA A 135 -11.61 -9.66 -7.25
C ALA A 135 -12.18 -10.47 -8.42
N GLU A 136 -11.51 -11.54 -8.85
CA GLU A 136 -11.97 -12.45 -9.92
C GLU A 136 -13.31 -13.13 -9.57
N ARG A 137 -13.59 -13.36 -8.29
CA ARG A 137 -14.89 -13.89 -7.79
C ARG A 137 -15.95 -12.81 -7.57
N GLY A 138 -15.68 -11.55 -7.91
CA GLY A 138 -16.57 -10.43 -7.62
C GLY A 138 -16.49 -9.92 -6.17
N GLU A 139 -15.53 -10.40 -5.38
CA GLU A 139 -15.25 -9.95 -4.02
C GLU A 139 -14.28 -8.76 -4.06
N TYR A 140 -14.74 -7.63 -4.59
CA TYR A 140 -13.98 -6.39 -4.67
C TYR A 140 -13.83 -5.72 -3.30
N PRO A 141 -12.82 -4.83 -3.12
CA PRO A 141 -12.71 -4.04 -1.89
C PRO A 141 -13.98 -3.19 -1.70
N PRO A 142 -14.39 -2.92 -0.45
CA PRO A 142 -15.66 -2.26 -0.14
C PRO A 142 -15.57 -0.73 -0.39
N LEU A 143 -15.31 -0.36 -1.63
CA LEU A 143 -15.13 1.01 -2.10
C LEU A 143 -16.31 1.41 -2.98
N ARG A 144 -16.80 2.62 -2.80
CA ARG A 144 -17.84 3.21 -3.63
C ARG A 144 -17.32 4.50 -4.24
N ILE A 145 -17.59 4.68 -5.53
CA ILE A 145 -17.26 5.91 -6.23
C ILE A 145 -18.43 6.88 -6.13
N VAL A 146 -18.13 8.12 -5.75
CA VAL A 146 -19.12 9.18 -5.54
C VAL A 146 -18.59 10.47 -6.17
N TYR A 147 -19.46 11.16 -6.91
CA TYR A 147 -19.19 12.50 -7.41
C TYR A 147 -19.16 13.51 -6.26
N ASP A 148 -18.15 14.37 -6.25
CA ASP A 148 -18.00 15.40 -5.21
C ASP A 148 -17.67 16.73 -5.90
N PRO A 149 -18.55 17.74 -5.91
CA PRO A 149 -18.40 18.93 -6.75
C PRO A 149 -17.14 19.76 -6.46
N ILE A 150 -16.51 19.57 -5.30
CA ILE A 150 -15.26 20.26 -4.93
C ILE A 150 -14.05 19.53 -5.51
N GLU A 151 -14.07 18.20 -5.48
CA GLU A 151 -12.97 17.39 -5.99
C GLU A 151 -13.10 17.15 -7.50
N GLY A 152 -14.35 17.18 -8.00
CA GLY A 152 -14.89 17.15 -9.37
C GLY A 152 -15.49 15.79 -9.75
#